data_AF-I4B9J4-F1
#
_entry.id   AF-I4B9J4-F1
#
_cell.length_a   1.000
_cell.length_b   1.000
_cell.length_c   1.000
_cell.angle_alpha   90.00
_cell.angle_beta   90.00
_cell.angle_gamma   90.00
#
_symmetry.space_group_name_H-M   'P 1'
#
loop_
_entity.id
_entity.type
_entity.pdbx_description
1 polymer ?
#
loop_
_entity_poly.entity_id
_entity_poly.type
_entity_poly.pdbx_seq_one_letter_code
_entity_poly.pdbx_strand_id
1 'polypeptide(L)'
;MIPKRLISRCRTLYANNRLGLLREFEGFDALKQKKAIFLEIFKTKQLPAVEIKFLHCDDLLEVLKDRKLRIRSYHCVGDLSWEIRVAINPRIKNGLDWDEKLGAKFGVVPILKYVINHYVGCYSSWCYTMAFDRKTKIFEFSPIKLPKQYSRLKSDFDTALNRLGFVSVDKRDFDTRISNVTTDTIHKGPVKFFDLVFTDIYGHEFEKSRFTTKPIKIDSTFREFTGTKNNFYEESITLNNGDEIFLIKEFGKKARLTLTYKNDKGKKHKRVFKL
;
A
#
# COMPACT_ATOMS: atom_id res chain seq x y z
N MET A 1 -20.83 5.16 1.59
CA MET A 1 -20.65 6.59 1.89
C MET A 1 -19.93 6.72 3.22
N ILE A 2 -18.83 7.48 3.25
CA ILE A 2 -18.04 7.68 4.47
C ILE A 2 -18.85 8.47 5.52
N PRO A 3 -18.97 7.97 6.77
CA PRO A 3 -19.69 8.69 7.81
C PRO A 3 -19.08 10.06 8.12
N LYS A 4 -19.93 11.08 8.30
CA LYS A 4 -19.52 12.46 8.61
C LYS A 4 -18.56 12.56 9.79
N ARG A 5 -18.71 11.70 10.81
CA ARG A 5 -17.81 11.63 11.97
C ARG A 5 -16.37 11.30 11.59
N LEU A 6 -16.16 10.39 10.64
CA LEU A 6 -14.82 10.02 10.16
C LEU A 6 -14.20 11.18 9.39
N ILE A 7 -14.98 11.82 8.50
CA ILE A 7 -14.53 13.00 7.75
C ILE A 7 -14.12 14.13 8.71
N SER A 8 -14.91 14.37 9.76
CA SER A 8 -14.58 15.35 10.80
C SER A 8 -13.29 14.99 11.53
N ARG A 9 -13.13 13.72 11.92
CA ARG A 9 -11.92 13.24 12.61
C ARG A 9 -10.68 13.37 11.73
N CYS A 10 -10.77 13.00 10.45
CA CYS A 10 -9.71 13.24 9.46
C CYS A 10 -9.35 14.73 9.38
N ARG A 11 -10.32 15.64 9.34
CA ARG A 11 -10.01 17.08 9.34
C ARG A 11 -9.35 17.52 10.64
N THR A 12 -9.77 17.02 11.80
CA THR A 12 -9.15 17.36 13.08
C THR A 12 -7.70 16.90 13.16
N LEU A 13 -7.41 15.67 12.72
CA LEU A 13 -6.09 15.07 12.83
C LEU A 13 -5.11 15.53 11.74
N TYR A 14 -5.61 15.74 10.51
CA TYR A 14 -4.79 16.00 9.32
C TYR A 14 -4.89 17.43 8.78
N ALA A 15 -5.61 18.35 9.45
CA ALA A 15 -5.53 19.79 9.13
C ALA A 15 -4.25 20.42 9.72
N ASN A 16 -4.11 21.75 9.59
CA ASN A 16 -2.97 22.53 10.10
C ASN A 16 -2.70 22.40 11.63
N ASN A 17 -3.49 21.63 12.39
CA ASN A 17 -3.31 21.43 13.83
C ASN A 17 -2.39 20.23 14.15
N ARG A 18 -1.09 20.41 13.87
CA ARG A 18 -0.02 19.40 14.06
C ARG A 18 0.15 18.95 15.51
N LEU A 19 -0.15 19.84 16.47
CA LEU A 19 -0.11 19.54 17.90
C LEU A 19 -1.27 18.64 18.33
N GLY A 20 -2.42 18.70 17.64
CA GLY A 20 -3.57 17.82 17.90
C GLY A 20 -3.22 16.35 17.66
N LEU A 21 -2.59 16.05 16.52
CA LEU A 21 -2.15 14.69 16.20
C LEU A 21 -1.11 14.16 17.21
N LEU A 22 -0.11 14.98 17.55
CA LEU A 22 0.92 14.63 18.53
C LEU A 22 0.34 14.39 19.93
N ARG A 23 -0.70 15.14 20.33
CA ARG A 23 -1.40 14.95 21.62
C ARG A 23 -2.27 13.70 21.64
N GLU A 24 -2.84 13.34 20.50
CA GLU A 24 -3.65 12.13 20.33
C GLU A 24 -2.77 10.88 20.20
N PHE A 25 -1.47 11.04 19.95
CA PHE A 25 -0.53 9.93 19.89
C PHE A 25 -0.22 9.40 21.29
N GLU A 26 -0.68 8.19 21.59
CA GLU A 26 -0.66 7.63 22.95
C GLU A 26 0.70 7.08 23.42
N GLY A 27 1.79 7.33 22.68
CA GLY A 27 3.10 6.77 22.97
C GLY A 27 3.19 5.26 22.71
N PHE A 28 4.39 4.71 22.83
CA PHE A 28 4.69 3.35 22.36
C PHE A 28 4.06 2.24 23.21
N ASP A 29 3.91 2.44 24.52
CA ASP A 29 3.38 1.41 25.41
C ASP A 29 1.87 1.22 25.29
N ALA A 30 1.12 2.30 25.04
CA ALA A 30 -0.30 2.19 24.71
C ALA A 30 -0.54 1.43 23.39
N LEU A 31 0.33 1.64 22.40
CA LEU A 31 0.29 0.88 21.14
C LEU A 31 0.59 -0.61 21.35
N LYS A 32 1.56 -0.96 22.21
CA LYS A 32 1.81 -2.37 22.58
C LYS A 32 0.61 -2.99 23.28
N GLN A 33 -0.06 -2.26 24.18
CA GLN A 33 -1.27 -2.74 24.84
C GLN A 33 -2.40 -2.97 23.83
N LYS A 34 -2.58 -2.05 22.87
CA LYS A 34 -3.52 -2.23 21.76
C LYS A 34 -3.18 -3.45 20.92
N LYS A 35 -1.91 -3.63 20.55
CA LYS A 35 -1.42 -4.86 19.89
C LYS A 35 -1.83 -6.11 20.65
N ALA A 36 -1.66 -6.12 21.97
CA ALA A 36 -2.04 -7.25 22.81
C ALA A 36 -3.56 -7.50 22.80
N ILE A 37 -4.38 -6.45 22.95
CA ILE A 37 -5.86 -6.55 22.85
C ILE A 37 -6.26 -7.19 21.52
N PHE A 38 -5.66 -6.73 20.43
CA PHE A 38 -5.94 -7.27 19.12
C PHE A 38 -5.44 -8.70 18.95
N LEU A 39 -4.22 -9.02 19.37
CA LEU A 39 -3.70 -10.39 19.38
C LEU A 39 -4.60 -11.35 20.16
N GLU A 40 -5.17 -10.92 21.29
CA GLU A 40 -6.14 -11.71 22.05
C GLU A 40 -7.44 -11.95 21.25
N ILE A 41 -7.95 -10.95 20.55
CA ILE A 41 -9.08 -11.12 19.61
C ILE A 41 -8.75 -12.18 18.54
N PHE A 42 -7.52 -12.25 18.05
CA PHE A 42 -7.11 -13.25 17.07
C PHE A 42 -6.89 -14.66 17.66
N LYS A 43 -6.25 -14.75 18.84
CA LYS A 43 -5.98 -16.02 19.52
C LYS A 43 -7.26 -16.78 19.87
N THR A 44 -8.29 -16.07 20.31
CA THR A 44 -9.59 -16.68 20.67
C THR A 44 -10.31 -17.35 19.49
N LYS A 45 -9.84 -17.16 18.25
CA LYS A 45 -10.49 -17.63 17.02
C LYS A 45 -9.74 -18.75 16.28
N GLN A 46 -8.66 -19.29 16.85
CA GLN A 46 -7.88 -20.43 16.30
C GLN A 46 -7.46 -20.27 14.82
N LEU A 47 -7.09 -19.06 14.40
CA LEU A 47 -6.65 -18.83 13.04
C LEU A 47 -5.16 -19.12 12.90
N PRO A 48 -4.76 -20.08 12.07
CA PRO A 48 -3.44 -20.67 12.22
C PRO A 48 -2.34 -19.87 11.51
N ALA A 49 -2.66 -19.01 10.54
CA ALA A 49 -1.68 -18.17 9.86
C ALA A 49 -2.16 -16.71 9.77
N VAL A 50 -1.85 -15.95 10.82
CA VAL A 50 -2.19 -14.53 10.95
C VAL A 50 -0.90 -13.73 11.12
N GLU A 51 -0.77 -12.65 10.35
CA GLU A 51 0.20 -11.59 10.59
C GLU A 51 -0.52 -10.37 11.13
N ILE A 52 0.16 -9.65 12.02
CA ILE A 52 -0.22 -8.30 12.41
C ILE A 52 1.02 -7.43 12.27
N LYS A 53 0.96 -6.47 11.35
CA LYS A 53 2.04 -5.52 11.09
C LYS A 53 1.54 -4.12 11.37
N PHE A 54 2.28 -3.38 12.18
CA PHE A 54 2.06 -1.95 12.33
C PHE A 54 2.80 -1.23 11.23
N LEU A 55 2.09 -0.41 10.47
CA LEU A 55 2.66 0.44 9.43
C LEU A 55 2.98 1.75 10.15
N HIS A 56 4.12 1.78 10.84
CA HIS A 56 4.60 2.96 11.57
C HIS A 56 5.52 3.79 10.68
N CYS A 57 5.44 5.11 10.83
CA CYS A 57 6.46 6.02 10.30
C CYS A 57 7.70 5.95 11.20
N ASP A 58 8.84 5.55 10.65
CA ASP A 58 10.11 5.48 11.38
C ASP A 58 10.50 6.84 12.00
N ASP A 59 10.23 7.95 11.30
CA ASP A 59 10.49 9.31 11.82
C ASP A 59 9.61 9.66 13.03
N LEU A 60 8.36 9.17 13.06
CA LEU A 60 7.49 9.33 14.21
C LEU A 60 7.99 8.51 15.40
N LEU A 61 8.50 7.30 15.15
CA LEU A 61 9.14 6.48 16.18
C LEU A 61 10.37 7.18 16.78
N GLU A 62 11.18 7.86 15.96
CA GLU A 62 12.34 8.63 16.44
C GLU A 62 11.92 9.83 17.30
N VAL A 63 10.88 10.58 16.90
CA VAL A 63 10.35 11.71 17.69
C VAL A 63 9.75 11.25 19.02
N LEU A 64 9.19 10.04 19.10
CA LEU A 64 8.68 9.48 20.35
C LEU A 64 9.80 9.04 21.30
N LYS A 65 10.95 8.64 20.76
CA LYS A 65 12.15 8.28 21.55
C LYS A 65 12.85 9.53 22.09
N ASP A 66 12.90 10.61 21.33
CA ASP A 66 13.46 11.90 21.77
C ASP A 66 12.47 13.06 21.58
N ARG A 67 11.84 13.46 22.70
CA ARG A 67 10.85 14.55 22.75
C ARG A 67 11.41 15.92 22.38
N LYS A 68 12.73 16.09 22.27
CA LYS A 68 13.36 17.34 21.78
C LYS A 68 13.34 17.43 20.26
N LEU A 69 13.18 16.30 19.56
CA LEU A 69 12.96 16.27 18.12
C LEU A 69 11.56 16.83 17.83
N ARG A 70 11.49 17.82 16.94
CA ARG A 70 10.24 18.31 16.40
C ARG A 70 9.96 17.56 15.09
N ILE A 71 8.72 17.14 14.87
CA ILE A 71 8.28 16.72 13.52
C ILE A 71 8.41 17.94 12.61
N ARG A 72 9.48 17.99 11.82
CA ARG A 72 9.74 19.08 10.87
C ARG A 72 9.13 18.80 9.50
N SER A 73 8.88 17.54 9.17
CA SER A 73 8.40 17.12 7.85
C SER A 73 6.94 16.65 7.86
N TYR A 74 6.25 16.92 6.75
CA TYR A 74 4.85 16.54 6.52
C TYR A 74 4.65 15.02 6.36
N HIS A 75 5.76 14.27 6.25
CA HIS A 75 5.77 12.83 5.97
C HIS A 75 5.17 11.94 7.07
N CYS A 76 4.97 12.47 8.28
CA CYS A 76 4.70 11.64 9.47
C CYS A 76 3.22 11.40 9.80
N VAL A 77 2.27 11.93 9.03
CA VAL A 77 0.84 11.95 9.40
C VAL A 77 0.09 10.73 8.82
N GLY A 78 0.62 10.11 7.78
CA GLY A 78 0.01 8.97 7.09
C GLY A 78 0.03 7.66 7.87
N ASP A 79 1.20 7.29 8.41
CA ASP A 79 1.49 5.92 8.83
C ASP A 79 1.07 5.61 10.27
N LEU A 80 -0.23 5.74 10.51
CA LEU A 80 -0.85 5.35 11.76
C LEU A 80 -1.80 4.16 11.57
N SER A 81 -1.73 3.54 10.40
CA SER A 81 -2.48 2.36 10.07
C SER A 81 -1.71 1.10 10.46
N TRP A 82 -2.41 -0.01 10.54
CA TRP A 82 -1.81 -1.30 10.78
C TRP A 82 -2.65 -2.33 10.05
N GLU A 83 -1.99 -3.38 9.60
CA GLU A 83 -2.57 -4.40 8.75
C GLU A 83 -2.58 -5.75 9.43
N ILE A 84 -3.63 -6.50 9.13
CA ILE A 84 -3.76 -7.91 9.48
C ILE A 84 -3.85 -8.69 8.19
N ARG A 85 -2.97 -9.68 8.02
CA ARG A 85 -3.00 -10.60 6.89
C ARG A 85 -3.37 -11.99 7.41
N VAL A 86 -4.40 -12.60 6.83
CA VAL A 86 -4.86 -13.95 7.18
C VAL A 86 -4.74 -14.83 5.94
N ALA A 87 -3.92 -15.87 6.00
CA ALA A 87 -3.84 -16.84 4.92
C ALA A 87 -5.05 -17.80 5.03
N ILE A 88 -6.03 -17.62 4.15
CA ILE A 88 -7.30 -18.36 4.19
C ILE A 88 -7.19 -19.70 3.45
N ASN A 89 -6.24 -20.52 3.90
CA ASN A 89 -6.01 -21.88 3.40
C ASN A 89 -5.77 -22.82 4.60
N PRO A 90 -6.60 -23.87 4.80
CA PRO A 90 -6.55 -24.71 6.00
C PRO A 90 -5.25 -25.52 6.12
N ARG A 91 -4.51 -25.68 5.01
CA ARG A 91 -3.21 -26.35 4.97
C ARG A 91 -2.08 -25.48 5.52
N ILE A 92 -2.28 -24.16 5.60
CA ILE A 92 -1.29 -23.22 6.07
C ILE A 92 -1.49 -23.04 7.58
N LYS A 93 -0.71 -23.78 8.35
CA LYS A 93 -0.84 -23.80 9.80
C LYS A 93 -0.02 -22.75 10.54
N ASN A 94 0.93 -22.12 9.86
CA ASN A 94 1.78 -21.05 10.36
C ASN A 94 2.16 -20.17 9.16
N GLY A 95 2.18 -18.86 9.33
CA GLY A 95 2.67 -17.90 8.33
C GLY A 95 4.20 -17.88 8.28
N LEU A 96 4.83 -19.03 8.02
CA LEU A 96 6.29 -19.20 7.85
C LEU A 96 6.79 -18.07 6.95
N ASP A 97 7.50 -17.09 7.52
CA ASP A 97 7.80 -15.74 6.99
C ASP A 97 7.01 -15.37 5.73
N TRP A 98 6.05 -14.46 5.90
CA TRP A 98 5.18 -13.94 4.83
C TRP A 98 5.97 -13.53 3.56
N ASP A 99 5.24 -13.30 2.48
CA ASP A 99 5.83 -12.94 1.18
C ASP A 99 6.52 -14.14 0.48
N GLU A 100 7.85 -14.10 0.28
CA GLU A 100 8.56 -15.07 -0.59
C GLU A 100 8.41 -16.48 -0.04
N LYS A 101 8.68 -16.72 1.25
CA LYS A 101 8.72 -18.10 1.79
C LYS A 101 7.34 -18.74 1.76
N LEU A 102 6.31 -17.97 2.11
CA LEU A 102 4.92 -18.41 2.08
C LEU A 102 4.47 -18.78 0.65
N GLY A 103 4.64 -17.87 -0.32
CA GLY A 103 4.28 -18.13 -1.71
C GLY A 103 5.09 -19.27 -2.31
N ALA A 104 6.37 -19.38 -1.97
CA ALA A 104 7.22 -20.40 -2.53
C ALA A 104 6.97 -21.81 -1.99
N LYS A 105 6.39 -21.93 -0.79
CA LYS A 105 6.04 -23.22 -0.18
C LYS A 105 4.65 -23.71 -0.61
N PHE A 106 3.69 -22.80 -0.74
CA PHE A 106 2.29 -23.15 -0.97
C PHE A 106 1.77 -22.75 -2.35
N GLY A 107 2.60 -22.14 -3.19
CA GLY A 107 2.23 -21.67 -4.53
C GLY A 107 1.34 -20.44 -4.45
N VAL A 108 0.08 -20.60 -4.86
CA VAL A 108 -0.93 -19.53 -4.81
C VAL A 108 -1.60 -19.52 -3.44
N VAL A 109 -1.44 -18.43 -2.71
CA VAL A 109 -1.94 -18.28 -1.34
C VAL A 109 -3.04 -17.22 -1.32
N PRO A 110 -4.29 -17.59 -0.99
CA PRO A 110 -5.36 -16.62 -0.79
C PRO A 110 -5.19 -15.94 0.56
N ILE A 111 -5.24 -14.61 0.57
CA ILE A 111 -5.04 -13.75 1.73
C ILE A 111 -6.29 -12.89 1.91
N LEU A 112 -6.84 -12.90 3.12
CA LEU A 112 -7.79 -11.91 3.58
C LEU A 112 -7.01 -10.85 4.37
N LYS A 113 -7.05 -9.60 3.89
CA LYS A 113 -6.36 -8.48 4.52
C LYS A 113 -7.36 -7.53 5.15
N TYR A 114 -7.03 -7.06 6.35
CA TYR A 114 -7.66 -5.93 7.00
C TYR A 114 -6.62 -4.84 7.18
N VAL A 115 -7.04 -3.59 7.00
CA VAL A 115 -6.27 -2.42 7.37
C VAL A 115 -7.11 -1.56 8.27
N ILE A 116 -6.50 -1.08 9.34
CA ILE A 116 -7.18 -0.41 10.44
C ILE A 116 -6.42 0.87 10.71
N ASN A 117 -7.14 1.98 10.88
CA ASN A 117 -6.60 3.23 11.39
C ASN A 117 -7.28 3.55 12.71
N HIS A 118 -6.54 3.45 13.80
CA HIS A 118 -7.13 3.54 15.12
C HIS A 118 -7.45 4.97 15.55
N TYR A 119 -6.70 5.97 15.08
CA TYR A 119 -6.95 7.36 15.44
C TYR A 119 -8.17 7.95 14.73
N VAL A 120 -8.39 7.53 13.48
CA VAL A 120 -9.59 7.87 12.71
C VAL A 120 -10.77 7.01 13.16
N GLY A 121 -10.51 5.78 13.64
CA GLY A 121 -11.55 4.86 14.11
C GLY A 121 -12.24 4.12 12.97
N CYS A 122 -11.48 3.69 11.97
CA CYS A 122 -12.03 2.99 10.82
C CYS A 122 -11.17 1.82 10.34
N TYR A 123 -11.75 0.98 9.51
CA TYR A 123 -11.05 -0.13 8.88
C TYR A 123 -11.61 -0.44 7.49
N SER A 124 -10.83 -1.15 6.69
CA SER A 124 -11.30 -1.77 5.45
C SER A 124 -10.71 -3.17 5.29
N SER A 125 -11.28 -3.96 4.39
CA SER A 125 -10.84 -5.34 4.16
C SER A 125 -11.06 -5.77 2.72
N TRP A 126 -10.15 -6.58 2.20
CA TRP A 126 -10.26 -7.18 0.86
C TRP A 126 -9.55 -8.53 0.82
N CYS A 127 -9.77 -9.26 -0.28
CA CYS A 127 -9.17 -10.56 -0.49
C CYS A 127 -8.40 -10.56 -1.81
N TYR A 128 -7.22 -11.16 -1.80
CA TYR A 128 -6.36 -11.30 -2.97
C TYR A 128 -5.59 -12.61 -2.88
N THR A 129 -5.03 -13.08 -3.99
CA THR A 129 -4.04 -14.14 -4.01
C THR A 129 -2.66 -13.56 -4.12
N MET A 130 -1.70 -14.18 -3.44
CA MET A 130 -0.27 -13.96 -3.63
C MET A 130 0.36 -15.25 -4.14
N ALA A 131 1.12 -15.17 -5.22
CA ALA A 131 1.94 -16.28 -5.72
C ALA A 131 3.38 -15.82 -5.86
N PHE A 132 4.33 -16.75 -5.71
CA PHE A 132 5.74 -16.47 -5.89
C PHE A 132 6.45 -17.58 -6.68
N ASP A 133 7.12 -17.21 -7.76
CA ASP A 133 7.96 -18.09 -8.54
C ASP A 133 9.42 -17.98 -8.09
N ARG A 134 9.94 -19.06 -7.47
CA ARG A 134 11.34 -19.13 -7.00
C ARG A 134 12.37 -18.93 -8.10
N LYS A 135 12.10 -19.41 -9.32
CA LYS A 135 13.05 -19.40 -10.44
C LYS A 135 13.18 -18.00 -11.01
N THR A 136 12.05 -17.34 -11.26
CA THR A 136 12.03 -16.01 -11.85
C THR A 136 12.14 -14.89 -10.82
N LYS A 137 11.91 -15.19 -9.52
CA LYS A 137 11.82 -14.23 -8.41
C LYS A 137 10.69 -13.22 -8.59
N ILE A 138 9.58 -13.68 -9.19
CA ILE A 138 8.41 -12.87 -9.48
C ILE A 138 7.30 -13.17 -8.48
N PHE A 139 6.77 -12.10 -7.89
CA PHE A 139 5.47 -12.09 -7.23
C PHE A 139 4.35 -11.83 -8.23
N GLU A 140 3.22 -12.50 -8.05
CA GLU A 140 1.96 -12.17 -8.70
C GLU A 140 0.88 -11.97 -7.64
N PHE A 141 0.21 -10.82 -7.69
CA PHE A 141 -0.96 -10.53 -6.87
C PHE A 141 -2.19 -10.43 -7.76
N SER A 142 -3.34 -10.89 -7.25
CA SER A 142 -4.60 -10.78 -7.97
C SER A 142 -5.78 -10.64 -7.01
N PRO A 143 -6.66 -9.65 -7.17
CA PRO A 143 -7.84 -9.51 -6.34
C PRO A 143 -8.79 -10.69 -6.55
N ILE A 144 -9.36 -11.21 -5.47
CA ILE A 144 -10.35 -12.28 -5.51
C ILE A 144 -11.55 -11.94 -4.63
N LYS A 145 -12.69 -12.57 -4.91
CA LYS A 145 -13.79 -12.58 -3.95
C LYS A 145 -13.42 -13.51 -2.79
N LEU A 146 -13.84 -13.15 -1.59
CA LEU A 146 -13.71 -14.04 -0.43
C LEU A 146 -14.45 -15.35 -0.73
N PRO A 147 -13.79 -16.53 -0.63
CA PRO A 147 -14.47 -17.80 -0.77
C PRO A 147 -15.56 -17.97 0.30
N LYS A 148 -16.74 -18.46 -0.10
CA LYS A 148 -17.95 -18.53 0.77
C LYS A 148 -17.71 -19.21 2.11
N GLN A 149 -16.87 -20.25 2.14
CA GLN A 149 -16.52 -20.97 3.36
C GLN A 149 -15.86 -20.09 4.46
N TYR A 150 -15.33 -18.92 4.09
CA TYR A 150 -14.73 -17.96 5.01
C TYR A 150 -15.61 -16.74 5.29
N SER A 151 -16.85 -16.71 4.80
CA SER A 151 -17.77 -15.59 5.05
C SER A 151 -18.05 -15.41 6.55
N ARG A 152 -18.19 -16.51 7.31
CA ARG A 152 -18.38 -16.46 8.76
C ARG A 152 -17.17 -15.84 9.47
N LEU A 153 -15.96 -16.25 9.06
CA LEU A 153 -14.72 -15.69 9.57
C LEU A 153 -14.67 -14.16 9.37
N LYS A 154 -15.00 -13.68 8.16
CA LYS A 154 -15.06 -12.24 7.90
C LYS A 154 -16.11 -11.54 8.78
N SER A 155 -17.30 -12.10 8.89
CA SER A 155 -18.37 -11.54 9.74
C SER A 155 -17.96 -11.43 11.21
N ASP A 156 -17.26 -12.43 11.72
CA ASP A 156 -16.77 -12.45 13.10
C ASP A 156 -15.73 -11.35 13.32
N PHE A 157 -14.83 -11.13 12.36
CA PHE A 157 -13.87 -10.03 12.39
C PHE A 157 -14.54 -8.66 12.34
N ASP A 158 -15.46 -8.47 11.39
CA ASP A 158 -16.21 -7.22 11.27
C ASP A 158 -16.95 -6.91 12.57
N THR A 159 -17.58 -7.92 13.18
CA THR A 159 -18.29 -7.77 14.46
C THR A 159 -17.34 -7.38 15.60
N ALA A 160 -16.17 -8.00 15.68
CA ALA A 160 -15.18 -7.67 16.69
C ALA A 160 -14.67 -6.22 16.55
N LEU A 161 -14.35 -5.79 15.33
CA LEU A 161 -13.90 -4.43 15.04
C LEU A 161 -15.01 -3.40 15.33
N ASN A 162 -16.26 -3.69 14.95
CA ASN A 162 -17.39 -2.82 15.24
C ASN A 162 -17.64 -2.66 16.74
N ARG A 163 -17.48 -3.74 17.54
CA ARG A 163 -17.59 -3.68 19.02
C ARG A 163 -16.52 -2.80 19.66
N LEU A 164 -15.35 -2.69 19.04
CA LEU A 164 -14.29 -1.77 19.45
C LEU A 164 -14.52 -0.33 18.96
N GLY A 165 -15.64 -0.06 18.30
CA GLY A 165 -16.00 1.26 17.81
C GLY A 165 -15.42 1.62 16.44
N PHE A 166 -14.74 0.70 15.75
CA PHE A 166 -14.27 0.94 14.39
C PHE A 166 -15.40 0.92 13.38
N VAL A 167 -15.23 1.71 12.33
CA VAL A 167 -16.19 1.83 11.24
C VAL A 167 -15.64 1.22 9.97
N SER A 168 -16.38 0.30 9.37
CA SER A 168 -16.02 -0.26 8.07
C SER A 168 -16.18 0.80 6.96
N VAL A 169 -15.17 0.90 6.09
CA VAL A 169 -15.18 1.74 4.89
C VAL A 169 -15.06 0.85 3.66
N ASP A 170 -16.06 0.94 2.78
CA ASP A 170 -16.09 0.17 1.53
C ASP A 170 -15.08 0.71 0.51
N LYS A 171 -14.56 -0.16 -0.36
CA LYS A 171 -13.69 0.21 -1.48
C LYS A 171 -14.28 1.31 -2.37
N ARG A 172 -15.61 1.30 -2.60
CA ARG A 172 -16.28 2.33 -3.43
C ARG A 172 -16.14 3.74 -2.88
N ASP A 173 -15.86 3.87 -1.59
CA ASP A 173 -15.73 5.16 -0.92
C ASP A 173 -14.28 5.64 -0.86
N PHE A 174 -13.30 4.84 -1.29
CA PHE A 174 -11.87 5.15 -1.18
C PHE A 174 -11.48 6.45 -1.90
N ASP A 175 -12.09 6.71 -3.05
CA ASP A 175 -11.86 7.91 -3.85
C ASP A 175 -12.57 9.16 -3.33
N THR A 176 -13.31 9.07 -2.21
CA THR A 176 -13.94 10.23 -1.57
C THR A 176 -12.87 11.23 -1.19
N ARG A 177 -12.94 12.45 -1.73
CA ARG A 177 -11.94 13.48 -1.49
C ARG A 177 -12.26 14.29 -0.24
N ILE A 178 -11.33 14.34 0.70
CA ILE A 178 -11.38 15.22 1.87
C ILE A 178 -10.61 16.50 1.57
N SER A 179 -11.30 17.64 1.65
CA SER A 179 -10.72 18.97 1.48
C SER A 179 -10.06 19.50 2.76
N ASN A 180 -9.13 20.43 2.58
CA ASN A 180 -8.44 21.18 3.65
C ASN A 180 -7.65 20.29 4.62
N VAL A 181 -7.03 19.24 4.09
CA VAL A 181 -6.07 18.40 4.81
C VAL A 181 -4.67 18.60 4.23
N THR A 182 -3.68 18.24 5.03
CA THR A 182 -2.27 18.26 4.69
C THR A 182 -1.70 16.86 4.93
N THR A 183 -1.01 16.33 3.93
CA THR A 183 -0.31 15.03 3.98
C THR A 183 1.16 15.19 3.63
N ASP A 184 1.89 14.09 3.72
CA ASP A 184 3.25 13.88 3.25
C ASP A 184 3.51 14.32 1.81
N THR A 185 2.49 14.18 0.96
CA THR A 185 2.52 14.37 -0.48
C THR A 185 1.74 15.61 -0.92
N ILE A 186 0.85 16.14 -0.09
CA ILE A 186 -0.05 17.25 -0.43
C ILE A 186 -0.03 18.29 0.70
N HIS A 187 0.60 19.45 0.43
CA HIS A 187 0.71 20.52 1.42
C HIS A 187 -0.65 21.17 1.77
N LYS A 188 -1.58 21.27 0.81
CA LYS A 188 -2.95 21.75 1.01
C LYS A 188 -3.81 21.40 -0.19
N GLY A 189 -4.85 20.58 0.00
CA GLY A 189 -5.72 20.23 -1.12
C GLY A 189 -6.68 19.08 -0.80
N PRO A 190 -7.52 18.70 -1.77
CA PRO A 190 -8.35 17.53 -1.65
C PRO A 190 -7.51 16.26 -1.78
N VAL A 191 -7.56 15.38 -0.77
CA VAL A 191 -6.86 14.08 -0.75
C VAL A 191 -7.89 12.95 -0.72
N LYS A 192 -7.62 11.84 -1.40
CA LYS A 192 -8.48 10.66 -1.31
C LYS A 192 -8.50 10.14 0.12
N PHE A 193 -9.66 9.73 0.60
CA PHE A 193 -9.80 9.20 1.96
C PHE A 193 -8.88 8.01 2.20
N PHE A 194 -8.78 7.10 1.24
CA PHE A 194 -7.96 5.91 1.39
C PHE A 194 -6.48 6.27 1.57
N ASP A 195 -5.93 7.09 0.68
CA ASP A 195 -4.54 7.56 0.72
C ASP A 195 -4.25 8.38 2.00
N LEU A 196 -5.26 9.09 2.53
CA LEU A 196 -5.14 9.86 3.76
C LEU A 196 -5.05 8.97 5.01
N VAL A 197 -5.77 7.84 5.01
CA VAL A 197 -6.04 7.05 6.22
C VAL A 197 -5.22 5.75 6.26
N PHE A 198 -4.87 5.21 5.11
CA PHE A 198 -4.17 3.94 4.95
C PHE A 198 -2.97 4.10 4.03
N THR A 199 -1.94 4.79 4.51
CA THR A 199 -0.67 4.92 3.80
C THR A 199 0.11 3.61 3.74
N ASP A 200 1.07 3.53 2.82
CA ASP A 200 1.87 2.34 2.51
C ASP A 200 1.09 1.10 2.05
N ILE A 201 -0.20 1.25 1.75
CA ILE A 201 -0.95 0.24 1.04
C ILE A 201 -0.81 0.47 -0.46
N TYR A 202 0.06 -0.33 -1.05
CA TYR A 202 0.24 -0.33 -2.48
C TYR A 202 -1.03 -0.83 -3.20
N GLY A 203 -1.42 -0.14 -4.27
CA GLY A 203 -2.62 -0.48 -5.05
C GLY A 203 -2.58 -1.84 -5.75
N HIS A 204 -1.45 -2.56 -5.67
CA HIS A 204 -1.22 -3.82 -6.34
C HIS A 204 -2.10 -4.98 -5.84
N GLU A 205 -2.73 -4.81 -4.68
CA GLU A 205 -3.69 -5.79 -4.13
C GLU A 205 -5.11 -5.58 -4.68
N PHE A 206 -5.38 -4.43 -5.31
CA PHE A 206 -6.70 -4.08 -5.85
C PHE A 206 -6.87 -4.47 -7.32
N GLU A 207 -5.78 -4.78 -7.99
CA GLU A 207 -5.68 -5.09 -9.42
C GLU A 207 -4.65 -6.19 -9.65
N LYS A 208 -4.71 -6.88 -10.79
CA LYS A 208 -3.71 -7.89 -11.11
C LYS A 208 -2.36 -7.22 -11.35
N SER A 209 -1.34 -7.66 -10.63
CA SER A 209 -0.04 -7.01 -10.62
C SER A 209 1.09 -8.03 -10.46
N ARG A 210 2.28 -7.68 -10.97
CA ARG A 210 3.49 -8.51 -10.90
C ARG A 210 4.69 -7.67 -10.52
N PHE A 211 5.53 -8.21 -9.65
CA PHE A 211 6.75 -7.54 -9.17
C PHE A 211 7.91 -8.52 -9.17
N THR A 212 9.11 -8.04 -9.45
CA THR A 212 10.32 -8.85 -9.33
C THR A 212 11.12 -8.37 -8.13
N THR A 213 11.63 -9.31 -7.33
CA THR A 213 12.61 -8.97 -6.27
C THR A 213 14.03 -8.89 -6.81
N LYS A 214 14.25 -9.20 -8.11
CA LYS A 214 15.53 -8.90 -8.75
C LYS A 214 15.68 -7.39 -8.85
N PRO A 215 16.78 -6.81 -8.33
CA PRO A 215 17.04 -5.39 -8.51
C PRO A 215 17.11 -5.11 -10.00
N ILE A 216 16.17 -4.31 -10.51
CA ILE A 216 16.24 -3.83 -11.88
C ILE A 216 17.45 -2.90 -11.92
N LYS A 217 18.52 -3.31 -12.61
CA LYS A 217 19.59 -2.38 -12.96
C LYS A 217 18.97 -1.36 -13.90
N ILE A 218 18.84 -0.13 -13.43
CA ILE A 218 18.39 1.00 -14.23
C ILE A 218 19.67 1.68 -14.70
N ASP A 219 20.13 1.32 -15.89
CA ASP A 219 21.16 2.10 -16.58
C ASP A 219 20.44 3.22 -17.32
N SER A 220 20.15 4.33 -16.60
CA SER A 220 19.55 5.50 -17.21
C SER A 220 20.62 6.26 -18.00
N THR A 221 20.42 6.41 -19.31
CA THR A 221 21.23 7.35 -20.10
C THR A 221 20.35 8.53 -20.53
N PHE A 222 20.77 9.72 -20.10
CA PHE A 222 20.16 10.97 -20.51
C PHE A 222 20.87 11.47 -21.77
N ARG A 223 20.09 11.75 -22.82
CA ARG A 223 20.61 12.38 -24.04
C ARG A 223 19.70 13.52 -24.46
N GLU A 224 20.28 14.71 -24.52
CA GLU A 224 19.66 15.86 -25.17
C GLU A 224 20.01 15.82 -26.65
N PHE A 225 19.00 15.89 -27.50
CA PHE A 225 19.18 15.95 -28.94
C PHE A 225 18.71 17.32 -29.45
N THR A 226 19.68 18.14 -29.86
CA THR A 226 19.47 19.41 -30.54
C THR A 226 19.44 19.17 -32.04
N GLY A 227 18.24 19.28 -32.64
CA GLY A 227 18.03 19.14 -34.08
C GLY A 227 17.70 20.48 -34.76
N THR A 228 17.89 20.56 -36.07
CA THR A 228 17.59 21.77 -36.88
C THR A 228 16.11 22.16 -36.92
N LYS A 229 15.19 21.30 -36.47
CA LYS A 229 13.73 21.55 -36.48
C LYS A 229 13.01 21.31 -35.15
N ASN A 230 13.54 20.51 -34.24
CA ASN A 230 12.96 20.26 -32.90
C ASN A 230 14.06 19.88 -31.91
N ASN A 231 13.97 20.40 -30.69
CA ASN A 231 14.72 19.90 -29.54
C ASN A 231 13.88 18.85 -28.82
N PHE A 232 14.48 17.71 -28.51
CA PHE A 232 13.81 16.69 -27.71
C PHE A 232 14.75 16.04 -26.70
N TYR A 233 14.14 15.67 -25.58
CA TYR A 233 14.78 14.93 -24.51
C TYR A 233 14.44 13.46 -24.66
N GLU A 234 15.46 12.61 -24.60
CA GLU A 234 15.31 11.17 -24.49
C GLU A 234 15.95 10.68 -23.19
N GLU A 235 15.13 10.05 -22.35
CA GLU A 235 15.59 9.25 -21.23
C GLU A 235 15.35 7.79 -21.59
N SER A 236 16.42 6.99 -21.59
CA SER A 236 16.34 5.56 -21.84
C SER A 236 16.63 4.78 -20.56
N ILE A 237 15.81 3.76 -20.31
CA ILE A 237 15.96 2.82 -19.21
C ILE A 237 16.06 1.43 -19.82
N THR A 238 17.18 0.77 -19.63
CA THR A 238 17.34 -0.66 -19.94
C THR A 238 16.95 -1.48 -18.72
N LEU A 239 16.02 -2.41 -18.88
CA LEU A 239 15.60 -3.35 -17.85
C LEU A 239 16.47 -4.61 -17.88
N ASN A 240 16.51 -5.36 -16.78
CA ASN A 240 17.30 -6.59 -16.66
C ASN A 240 17.02 -7.67 -17.71
N ASN A 241 15.83 -7.68 -18.29
CA ASN A 241 15.44 -8.61 -19.35
C ASN A 241 15.91 -8.15 -20.74
N GLY A 242 16.62 -7.01 -20.83
CA GLY A 242 17.07 -6.40 -22.06
C GLY A 242 16.00 -5.57 -22.77
N ASP A 243 14.83 -5.36 -22.16
CA ASP A 243 13.83 -4.42 -22.67
C ASP A 243 14.29 -2.98 -22.45
N GLU A 244 13.96 -2.10 -23.38
CA GLU A 244 14.36 -0.70 -23.38
C GLU A 244 13.11 0.18 -23.35
N ILE A 245 12.98 1.00 -22.31
CA ILE A 245 11.92 2.02 -22.19
C ILE A 245 12.53 3.37 -22.53
N PHE A 246 11.92 4.09 -23.46
CA PHE A 246 12.30 5.45 -23.83
C PHE A 246 11.18 6.41 -23.46
N LEU A 247 11.47 7.40 -22.64
CA LEU A 247 10.64 8.58 -22.46
C LEU A 247 11.14 9.67 -23.40
N ILE A 248 10.28 10.09 -24.34
CA ILE A 248 10.62 11.14 -25.30
C ILE A 248 9.72 12.35 -25.04
N LYS A 249 10.35 13.48 -24.72
CA LYS A 249 9.66 14.78 -24.57
C LYS A 249 10.18 15.75 -25.62
N GLU A 250 9.38 15.96 -26.66
CA GLU A 250 9.59 17.02 -27.65
C GLU A 250 9.09 18.36 -27.08
N PHE A 251 9.87 19.44 -27.25
CA PHE A 251 9.47 20.77 -26.77
C PHE A 251 8.11 21.19 -27.36
N GLY A 252 7.19 21.63 -26.51
CA GLY A 252 5.84 22.06 -26.93
C GLY A 252 4.88 20.94 -27.34
N LYS A 253 5.25 19.66 -27.21
CA LYS A 253 4.36 18.51 -27.47
C LYS A 253 4.14 17.65 -26.24
N LYS A 254 3.06 16.86 -26.27
CA LYS A 254 2.78 15.84 -25.25
C LYS A 254 3.91 14.80 -25.21
N ALA A 255 4.31 14.41 -24.02
CA ALA A 255 5.30 13.35 -23.84
C ALA A 255 4.79 12.04 -24.46
N ARG A 256 5.71 11.24 -25.00
CA ARG A 256 5.41 9.89 -25.48
C ARG A 256 6.34 8.91 -24.79
N LEU A 257 5.80 7.76 -24.43
CA LEU A 257 6.56 6.65 -23.89
C LEU A 257 6.65 5.56 -24.95
N THR A 258 7.86 5.10 -25.24
CA THR A 258 8.12 4.02 -26.19
C THR A 258 8.71 2.84 -25.44
N LEU A 259 7.99 1.72 -25.41
CA LEU A 259 8.51 0.46 -24.91
C LEU A 259 9.02 -0.37 -26.07
N THR A 260 10.26 -0.84 -25.96
CA THR A 260 10.87 -1.77 -26.89
C THR A 260 11.19 -3.05 -26.14
N TYR A 261 10.66 -4.20 -26.57
CA TYR A 261 10.76 -5.45 -25.83
C TYR A 261 11.00 -6.65 -26.76
N LYS A 262 11.57 -7.75 -26.23
CA LYS A 262 11.64 -9.03 -26.96
C LYS A 262 10.50 -9.96 -26.52
N ASN A 263 9.81 -10.57 -27.46
CA ASN A 263 8.83 -11.62 -27.13
C ASN A 263 9.52 -12.96 -26.79
N ASP A 264 8.73 -13.96 -26.41
CA ASP A 264 9.21 -15.30 -26.03
C ASP A 264 9.99 -16.02 -27.15
N LYS A 265 9.88 -15.54 -28.40
CA LYS A 265 10.63 -16.04 -29.57
C LYS A 265 11.86 -15.20 -29.89
N GLY A 266 12.25 -14.27 -29.02
CA GLY A 266 13.39 -13.37 -29.20
C GLY A 266 13.15 -12.22 -30.21
N LYS A 267 11.95 -12.09 -30.78
CA LYS A 267 11.63 -11.05 -31.77
C LYS A 267 11.42 -9.71 -31.07
N LYS A 268 12.12 -8.66 -31.52
CA LYS A 268 12.02 -7.28 -31.00
C LYS A 268 10.69 -6.65 -31.46
N HIS A 269 9.97 -6.03 -30.53
CA HIS A 269 8.69 -5.32 -30.72
C HIS A 269 8.80 -3.92 -30.15
N LYS A 270 8.03 -2.99 -30.71
CA LYS A 270 7.97 -1.58 -30.28
C LYS A 270 6.52 -1.17 -30.06
N ARG A 271 6.24 -0.52 -28.93
CA ARG A 271 4.91 -0.01 -28.58
C ARG A 271 5.03 1.44 -28.12
N VAL A 272 4.21 2.32 -28.66
CA VAL A 272 4.21 3.75 -28.36
C VAL A 272 2.93 4.10 -27.60
N PHE A 273 3.08 4.81 -26.49
CA PHE A 273 2.01 5.30 -25.64
C PHE A 273 2.05 6.84 -25.66
N LYS A 274 0.90 7.46 -25.90
CA LYS A 274 0.73 8.91 -25.73
C LYS A 274 0.33 9.17 -24.28
N LEU A 275 1.03 10.09 -23.61
CA LEU A 275 0.71 10.56 -22.27
C LEU A 275 -0.24 11.77 -22.33
#